data_AF-A0A8S7NXC2-F1
#
_entry.id   AF-A0A8S7NXC2-F1
#
_cell.length_a   1.000
_cell.length_b   1.000
_cell.length_c   1.000
_cell.angle_alpha   90.00
_cell.angle_beta   90.00
_cell.angle_gamma   90.00
#
_symmetry.space_group_name_H-M   'P 1'
#
loop_
_entity.id
_entity.type
_entity.pdbx_description
1 polymer ?
#
loop_
_entity_poly.entity_id
_entity_poly.type
_entity_poly.pdbx_seq_one_letter_code
_entity_poly.pdbx_strand_id
1 'polypeptide(L)'
;FQQEVNAAWKRLYPGMLPVSVGKTGALTGDTGGRLALFVKAKECGTCDARLASVLATGRQVDIYLVDSQGKDEILRQWAHAHSIPVEKVRSRHITLNHDAGRWLRFGEGKMPVVLQQGADGWRVAAF
;
A
#
# COMPACT_ATOMS: atom_id res chain seq x y z
N PHE A 1 -8.24 13.30 18.50
CA PHE A 1 -7.14 12.96 17.56
C PHE A 1 -7.62 12.08 16.40
N GLN A 2 -8.33 10.97 16.65
CA GLN A 2 -8.81 10.06 15.59
C GLN A 2 -9.74 10.72 14.55
N GLN A 3 -10.60 11.65 14.97
CA GLN A 3 -11.59 12.28 14.07
C GLN A 3 -10.97 13.26 13.07
N GLU A 4 -9.94 14.00 13.46
CA GLU A 4 -9.21 14.94 12.58
C GLU A 4 -8.46 14.19 11.47
N VAL A 5 -7.85 13.04 11.83
CA VAL A 5 -7.19 12.16 10.86
C VAL A 5 -8.22 11.66 9.84
N ASN A 6 -9.38 11.18 10.30
CA ASN A 6 -10.43 10.69 9.40
C ASN A 6 -10.99 11.78 8.47
N ALA A 7 -11.11 13.03 8.95
CA ALA A 7 -11.60 14.15 8.15
C ALA A 7 -10.60 14.55 7.04
N ALA A 8 -9.31 14.55 7.33
CA ALA A 8 -8.27 14.78 6.33
C ALA A 8 -8.20 13.64 5.30
N TRP A 9 -8.37 12.39 5.73
CA TRP A 9 -8.42 11.22 4.85
C TRP A 9 -9.60 11.27 3.87
N LYS A 10 -10.79 11.64 4.33
CA LYS A 10 -11.97 11.84 3.47
C LYS A 10 -11.81 12.95 2.44
N ARG A 11 -11.03 14.00 2.75
CA ARG A 11 -10.74 15.10 1.82
C ARG A 11 -9.78 14.70 0.70
N LEU A 12 -8.82 13.84 1.00
CA LEU A 12 -7.83 13.36 0.02
C LEU A 12 -8.39 12.26 -0.90
N TYR A 13 -9.40 11.52 -0.44
CA TYR A 13 -10.05 10.45 -1.21
C TYR A 13 -11.59 10.55 -1.16
N PRO A 14 -12.19 11.58 -1.78
CA PRO A 14 -13.62 11.91 -1.62
C PRO A 14 -14.63 10.91 -2.21
N GLY A 15 -14.18 9.78 -2.76
CA GLY A 15 -15.02 8.67 -3.23
C GLY A 15 -14.91 7.39 -2.38
N MET A 16 -14.05 7.35 -1.36
CA MET A 16 -13.98 6.22 -0.43
C MET A 16 -14.98 6.43 0.70
N LEU A 17 -16.11 5.71 0.62
CA LEU A 17 -16.98 5.51 1.78
C LEU A 17 -16.11 4.98 2.93
N PRO A 18 -16.31 5.44 4.18
CA PRO A 18 -15.71 4.77 5.34
C PRO A 18 -16.25 3.35 5.33
N VAL A 19 -15.44 2.42 4.83
CA VAL A 19 -15.87 1.04 4.66
C VAL A 19 -16.04 0.50 6.07
N SER A 20 -17.28 0.21 6.45
CA SER A 20 -17.57 -0.76 7.50
C SER A 20 -16.64 -1.94 7.27
N VAL A 21 -15.79 -2.29 8.24
CA VAL A 21 -14.84 -3.40 8.17
C VAL A 21 -15.57 -4.65 7.66
N GLY A 22 -15.49 -4.90 6.36
CA GLY A 22 -16.52 -5.64 5.65
C GLY A 22 -16.02 -6.06 4.27
N LYS A 23 -15.18 -7.10 4.28
CA LYS A 23 -14.85 -8.02 3.17
C LYS A 23 -14.13 -7.51 1.91
N THR A 24 -13.92 -6.21 1.65
CA THR A 24 -13.10 -5.76 0.49
C THR A 24 -11.62 -5.48 0.82
N GLY A 25 -11.29 -5.30 2.10
CA GLY A 25 -9.91 -5.17 2.62
C GLY A 25 -9.49 -6.31 3.55
N ALA A 26 -10.20 -7.45 3.50
CA ALA A 26 -9.92 -8.58 4.37
C ALA A 26 -8.54 -9.18 4.04
N LEU A 27 -7.59 -8.97 4.93
CA LEU A 27 -6.29 -9.61 4.89
C LEU A 27 -6.45 -11.04 5.39
N THR A 28 -5.96 -12.00 4.61
CA THR A 28 -6.00 -13.41 5.00
C THR A 28 -5.00 -13.65 6.12
N GLY A 29 -5.45 -14.21 7.25
CA GLY A 29 -4.59 -14.52 8.39
C GLY A 29 -4.00 -13.27 9.05
N ASP A 30 -4.84 -12.26 9.29
CA ASP A 30 -4.39 -10.98 9.83
C ASP A 30 -3.73 -11.11 11.23
N THR A 31 -2.41 -10.99 11.26
CA THR A 31 -1.53 -10.90 12.44
C THR A 31 -1.41 -9.51 13.06
N GLY A 32 -1.95 -8.46 12.44
CA GLY A 32 -1.72 -7.06 12.84
C GLY A 32 -0.33 -6.48 12.52
N GLY A 33 0.58 -7.24 11.90
CA GLY A 33 1.95 -6.81 11.57
C GLY A 33 2.09 -5.65 10.56
N ARG A 34 3.28 -5.41 10.04
CA ARG A 34 3.47 -4.44 8.95
C ARG A 34 2.97 -5.03 7.62
N LEU A 35 2.49 -4.17 6.71
CA LEU A 35 2.10 -4.56 5.35
C LEU A 35 3.21 -4.24 4.36
N ALA A 36 3.30 -5.00 3.28
CA ALA A 36 4.07 -4.65 2.10
C ALA A 36 3.14 -4.70 0.88
N LEU A 37 3.09 -3.62 0.12
CA LEU A 37 2.27 -3.50 -1.09
C LEU A 37 3.17 -3.39 -2.31
N PHE A 38 2.99 -4.30 -3.26
CA PHE A 38 3.67 -4.26 -4.56
C PHE A 38 2.70 -3.78 -5.62
N VAL A 39 3.11 -2.74 -6.35
CA VAL A 39 2.32 -2.08 -7.40
C VAL A 39 3.20 -1.75 -8.61
N LYS A 40 2.57 -1.57 -9.77
CA LYS A 40 3.20 -0.94 -10.94
C LYS A 40 2.61 0.46 -11.14
N ALA A 41 3.43 1.38 -11.64
CA ALA A 41 2.98 2.71 -12.06
C ALA A 41 2.16 2.64 -13.35
N LYS A 42 2.46 1.67 -14.22
CA LYS A 42 1.82 1.51 -15.53
C LYS A 42 1.16 0.13 -15.64
N GLU A 43 0.14 0.06 -16.49
CA GLU A 43 -0.50 -1.22 -16.87
C GLU A 43 -1.02 -2.03 -15.68
N CYS A 44 -1.61 -1.36 -14.70
CA CYS A 44 -2.19 -2.01 -13.51
C CYS A 44 -3.55 -1.41 -13.15
N GLY A 45 -4.63 -1.93 -13.75
CA GLY A 45 -5.99 -1.41 -13.54
C GLY A 45 -6.53 -1.56 -12.11
N THR A 46 -5.92 -2.42 -11.29
CA THR A 46 -6.35 -2.69 -9.90
C THR A 46 -5.41 -2.11 -8.83
N CYS A 47 -4.27 -1.54 -9.22
CA CYS A 47 -3.27 -1.01 -8.27
C CYS A 47 -3.83 0.13 -7.41
N ASP A 48 -4.58 1.05 -8.01
CA ASP A 48 -5.13 2.21 -7.29
C ASP A 48 -6.16 1.79 -6.23
N ALA A 49 -7.05 0.88 -6.60
CA ALA A 49 -8.05 0.34 -5.68
C ALA A 49 -7.39 -0.42 -4.52
N ARG A 50 -6.32 -1.18 -4.79
CA ARG A 50 -5.60 -1.91 -3.75
C ARG A 50 -4.79 -0.98 -2.85
N LEU A 51 -4.11 0.03 -3.43
CA LEU A 51 -3.43 1.08 -2.67
C LEU A 51 -4.39 1.77 -1.71
N ALA A 52 -5.54 2.21 -2.22
CA ALA A 52 -6.61 2.82 -1.45
C ALA A 52 -7.07 1.93 -0.28
N SER A 53 -7.34 0.64 -0.54
CA SER A 53 -7.73 -0.34 0.47
C SER A 53 -6.66 -0.53 1.55
N VAL A 54 -5.38 -0.67 1.17
CA VAL A 54 -4.26 -0.82 2.11
C VAL A 54 -4.09 0.43 2.96
N LEU A 55 -4.14 1.62 2.36
CA LEU A 55 -4.03 2.88 3.07
C LEU A 55 -5.17 3.11 4.07
N ALA A 56 -6.39 2.67 3.73
CA ALA A 56 -7.55 2.74 4.61
C ALA A 56 -7.44 1.84 5.86
N THR A 57 -6.59 0.81 5.85
CA THR A 57 -6.31 0.00 7.06
C THR A 57 -5.67 0.83 8.17
N GLY A 58 -5.02 1.96 7.84
CA GLY A 58 -4.26 2.76 8.79
C GLY A 58 -3.03 2.05 9.36
N ARG A 59 -2.65 0.90 8.80
CA ARG A 59 -1.46 0.14 9.21
C ARG A 59 -0.21 0.71 8.58
N GLN A 60 0.91 0.45 9.25
CA GLN A 60 2.21 0.67 8.67
C GLN A 60 2.39 -0.15 7.39
N VAL A 61 2.89 0.48 6.32
CA VAL A 61 3.05 -0.16 5.02
C VAL A 61 4.36 0.22 4.33
N ASP A 62 5.00 -0.77 3.73
CA ASP A 62 6.08 -0.59 2.76
C ASP A 62 5.54 -0.74 1.34
N ILE A 63 5.58 0.35 0.56
CA ILE A 63 5.13 0.33 -0.82
C ILE A 63 6.34 0.14 -1.73
N TYR A 64 6.25 -0.84 -2.61
CA TYR A 64 7.26 -1.22 -3.60
C TYR A 64 6.74 -0.95 -5.01
N LEU A 65 7.43 -0.09 -5.73
CA LEU A 65 7.13 0.20 -7.14
C LEU A 65 7.95 -0.72 -8.05
N VAL A 66 7.27 -1.67 -8.69
CA VAL A 66 7.86 -2.78 -9.45
C VAL A 66 8.53 -2.33 -10.74
N ASP A 67 7.92 -1.40 -11.45
CA ASP A 67 8.36 -0.86 -12.73
C ASP A 67 9.14 0.45 -12.60
N SER A 68 9.64 0.77 -11.41
CA SER A 68 10.41 2.00 -11.14
C SER A 68 11.81 2.01 -11.76
N GLN A 69 12.34 0.85 -12.17
CA GLN A 69 13.68 0.70 -12.75
C GLN A 69 14.82 1.27 -11.87
N GLY A 70 14.62 1.33 -10.55
CA GLY A 70 15.58 1.94 -9.63
C GLY A 70 15.71 3.47 -9.75
N LYS A 71 14.79 4.13 -10.46
CA LYS A 71 14.82 5.59 -10.69
C LYS A 71 13.96 6.29 -9.64
N ASP A 72 14.60 6.97 -8.70
CA ASP A 72 13.94 7.77 -7.66
C ASP A 72 12.92 8.77 -8.20
N GLU A 73 13.19 9.35 -9.37
CA GLU A 73 12.29 10.28 -10.06
C GLU A 73 10.92 9.65 -10.29
N ILE A 74 10.87 8.42 -10.82
CA ILE A 74 9.63 7.70 -11.11
C ILE A 74 8.88 7.43 -9.80
N LEU A 75 9.60 7.03 -8.75
CA LEU A 75 9.01 6.78 -7.44
C LEU A 75 8.41 8.06 -6.83
N ARG A 76 9.11 9.19 -6.94
CA ARG A 76 8.63 10.51 -6.48
C ARG A 76 7.42 10.99 -7.26
N GLN A 77 7.44 10.89 -8.59
CA GLN A 77 6.30 11.25 -9.45
C GLN A 77 5.08 10.38 -9.16
N TRP A 78 5.28 9.07 -9.03
CA TRP A 78 4.22 8.13 -8.68
C TRP A 78 3.60 8.49 -7.32
N ALA A 79 4.42 8.74 -6.31
CA ALA A 79 3.93 9.11 -4.97
C ALA A 79 3.13 10.43 -4.99
N HIS A 80 3.58 11.42 -5.76
CA HIS A 80 2.86 12.68 -5.95
C HIS A 80 1.52 12.46 -6.65
N ALA A 81 1.49 11.70 -7.75
CA ALA A 81 0.28 11.39 -8.51
C ALA A 81 -0.79 10.68 -7.67
N HIS A 82 -0.39 9.85 -6.71
CA HIS A 82 -1.29 9.11 -5.82
C HIS A 82 -1.55 9.82 -4.48
N SER A 83 -1.10 11.08 -4.34
CA SER A 83 -1.25 11.89 -3.14
C SER A 83 -0.76 11.20 -1.86
N ILE A 84 0.36 10.48 -1.93
CA ILE A 84 0.93 9.79 -0.78
C ILE A 84 1.27 10.83 0.32
N PRO A 85 0.74 10.70 1.55
CA PRO A 85 0.93 11.72 2.57
C PRO A 85 2.39 11.85 3.03
N VAL A 86 3.02 12.99 2.76
CA VAL A 86 4.43 13.27 3.11
C VAL A 86 4.71 13.06 4.59
N GLU A 87 3.80 13.47 5.47
CA GLU A 87 3.96 13.30 6.93
C GLU A 87 3.98 11.82 7.36
N LYS A 88 3.22 10.96 6.67
CA LYS A 88 3.26 9.51 6.90
C LYS A 88 4.56 8.88 6.37
N VAL A 89 5.14 9.45 5.32
CA VAL A 89 6.47 9.04 4.83
C VAL A 89 7.56 9.47 5.81
N ARG A 90 7.54 10.72 6.27
CA ARG A 90 8.48 11.26 7.26
C ARG A 90 8.48 10.48 8.56
N SER A 91 7.31 10.09 9.05
CA SER A 91 7.14 9.26 10.25
C SER A 91 7.39 7.76 10.02
N ARG A 92 7.76 7.34 8.80
CA ARG A 92 7.97 5.93 8.39
C ARG A 92 6.74 5.02 8.55
N HIS A 93 5.57 5.63 8.70
CA HIS A 93 4.31 4.91 8.68
C HIS A 93 4.02 4.36 7.28
N ILE A 94 4.41 5.11 6.24
CA ILE A 94 4.51 4.64 4.85
C ILE A 94 5.98 4.70 4.47
N THR A 95 6.52 3.66 3.83
CA THR A 95 7.79 3.77 3.11
C THR A 95 7.54 3.59 1.61
N LEU A 96 8.37 4.25 0.80
CA LEU A 96 8.35 4.16 -0.65
C LEU A 96 9.67 3.56 -1.09
N ASN A 97 9.62 2.52 -1.91
CA ASN A 97 10.79 1.74 -2.27
C ASN A 97 10.75 1.31 -3.73
N HIS A 98 11.92 1.05 -4.30
CA HIS A 98 12.05 0.31 -5.54
C HIS A 98 11.85 -1.18 -5.28
N ASP A 99 11.14 -1.87 -6.18
CA ASP A 99 11.24 -3.33 -6.20
C ASP A 99 12.64 -3.73 -6.69
N ALA A 100 13.27 -4.61 -5.92
CA ALA A 100 14.56 -5.21 -6.25
C ALA A 100 14.39 -6.72 -6.44
N GLY A 101 13.33 -7.14 -7.14
CA GLY A 101 12.96 -8.53 -7.35
C GLY A 101 12.21 -9.19 -6.18
N ARG A 102 11.78 -8.41 -5.18
CA ARG A 102 11.03 -8.93 -4.01
C ARG A 102 9.62 -9.33 -4.43
N TRP A 103 9.02 -8.59 -5.36
CA TRP A 103 7.72 -8.92 -5.93
C TRP A 103 7.70 -10.33 -6.52
N LEU A 104 8.70 -10.68 -7.34
CA LEU A 104 8.75 -12.02 -7.94
C LEU A 104 8.99 -13.11 -6.89
N ARG A 105 9.84 -12.83 -5.90
CA ARG A 105 10.21 -13.80 -4.85
C ARG A 105 9.09 -14.10 -3.86
N PHE A 106 8.30 -13.09 -3.47
CA PHE A 106 7.33 -13.21 -2.38
C PHE A 106 5.88 -12.97 -2.81
N GLY A 107 5.67 -12.31 -3.95
CA GLY A 107 4.36 -11.89 -4.45
C GLY A 107 3.74 -12.82 -5.49
N GLU A 108 4.33 -14.01 -5.71
CA GLU A 108 3.86 -15.02 -6.67
C GLU A 108 3.71 -14.52 -8.13
N GLY A 109 4.36 -13.40 -8.48
CA GLY A 109 4.21 -12.77 -9.78
C GLY A 109 2.81 -12.16 -10.04
N LYS A 110 1.97 -12.02 -9.01
CA LYS A 110 0.63 -11.41 -9.13
C LYS A 110 0.67 -9.92 -8.80
N MET A 111 -0.17 -9.14 -9.47
CA MET A 111 -0.14 -7.68 -9.41
C MET A 111 -1.56 -7.11 -9.31
N PRO A 112 -1.84 -6.19 -8.36
CA PRO A 112 -1.04 -5.90 -7.17
C PRO A 112 -0.98 -7.11 -6.22
N VAL A 113 -0.13 -7.02 -5.20
CA VAL A 113 -0.09 -8.01 -4.13
C VAL A 113 0.24 -7.34 -2.81
N VAL A 114 -0.45 -7.77 -1.77
CA VAL A 114 -0.22 -7.37 -0.39
C VAL A 114 0.37 -8.54 0.37
N LEU A 115 1.52 -8.31 0.98
CA LEU A 115 2.10 -9.19 1.98
C LEU A 115 1.86 -8.63 3.37
N GLN A 116 1.86 -9.53 4.33
CA GLN A 116 1.77 -9.22 5.74
C GLN A 116 2.92 -9.87 6.49
N GLN A 117 3.52 -9.10 7.40
CA GLN A 117 4.55 -9.59 8.30
C GLN A 117 3.89 -10.42 9.43
N GLY A 118 4.27 -11.69 9.52
CA GLY A 118 3.95 -12.58 10.64
C GLY A 118 5.20 -13.05 11.37
N ALA A 119 5.03 -13.99 12.31
CA ALA A 119 6.13 -14.57 13.08
C ALA A 119 7.20 -15.23 12.19
N ASP A 120 6.77 -15.91 11.11
CA ASP A 120 7.66 -16.60 10.17
C ASP A 120 8.08 -15.73 8.98
N GLY A 121 7.91 -14.40 9.08
CA GLY A 121 8.21 -13.45 8.02
C GLY A 121 7.01 -13.08 7.15
N TRP A 122 7.28 -12.68 5.90
CA TRP A 122 6.28 -12.15 4.97
C TRP A 122 5.46 -13.27 4.33
N ARG A 123 4.14 -13.11 4.30
CA ARG A 123 3.21 -14.01 3.60
C ARG A 123 2.19 -13.22 2.79
N VAL A 124 1.74 -13.77 1.68
CA VAL A 124 0.66 -13.17 0.88
C VAL A 124 -0.61 -13.10 1.71
N ALA A 125 -1.21 -11.91 1.78
CA ALA A 125 -2.43 -11.63 2.53
C ALA A 125 -3.62 -11.26 1.62
N ALA A 126 -3.33 -10.65 0.46
CA ALA A 126 -4.33 -10.30 -0.56
C ALA A 126 -3.66 -10.00 -1.92
N PHE A 127 -4.47 -9.97 -2.99
CA PHE A 127 -4.08 -9.50 -4.33
C PHE A 127 -4.88 -8.25 -4.69
#